data_AF-A0A4S1FL58-F1
#
_entry.id   AF-A0A4S1FL58-F1
#
_cell.length_a   1.000
_cell.length_b   1.000
_cell.length_c   1.000
_cell.angle_alpha   90.00
_cell.angle_beta   90.00
_cell.angle_gamma   90.00
#
_symmetry.space_group_name_H-M   'P 1'
#
loop_
_entity.id
_entity.type
_entity.pdbx_description
1 polymer ?
#
loop_
_entity_poly.entity_id
_entity_poly.type
_entity_poly.pdbx_seq_one_letter_code
_entity_poly.pdbx_strand_id
1 'polypeptide(L)'
;QAFVRGAAAIPLISTAGSGVQLKTIETFELGLPSVATSRSLRGIGYRPDNCVVTDDPIAFAAALQAAAANVRDVDGSAFHRRQLKALDAAIGLG
;
A
#
# COMPACT_ATOMS: atom_id res chain seq x y z
N GLN A 1 16.39 1.86 -1.55
CA GLN A 1 15.36 1.39 -0.61
C GLN A 1 15.66 1.62 0.88
N ALA A 2 16.89 1.96 1.31
CA ALA A 2 17.20 2.16 2.74
C ALA A 2 16.31 3.23 3.42
N PHE A 3 15.98 4.31 2.71
CA PHE A 3 15.09 5.36 3.22
C PHE A 3 13.67 4.85 3.51
N VAL A 4 13.03 4.19 2.55
CA VAL A 4 11.64 3.69 2.70
C VAL A 4 11.56 2.58 3.74
N ARG A 5 12.53 1.65 3.74
CA ARG A 5 12.61 0.58 4.76
C ARG A 5 12.91 1.09 6.17
N GLY A 6 13.43 2.31 6.31
CA GLY A 6 13.68 2.94 7.61
C GLY A 6 12.46 3.58 8.25
N ALA A 7 11.32 3.65 7.54
CA ALA A 7 10.10 4.23 8.06
C ALA A 7 9.29 3.21 8.87
N ALA A 8 8.72 3.64 10.00
CA ALA A 8 7.87 2.80 10.84
C ALA A 8 6.48 2.55 10.22
N ALA A 9 5.98 3.48 9.41
CA ALA A 9 4.76 3.34 8.64
C ALA A 9 4.77 4.29 7.43
N ILE A 10 4.11 3.91 6.34
CA ILE A 10 4.04 4.71 5.11
C ILE A 10 2.64 5.34 4.94
N PRO A 11 2.53 6.67 4.88
CA PRO A 11 1.27 7.34 4.54
C PRO A 11 1.05 7.37 3.02
N LEU A 12 0.06 6.61 2.56
CA LEU A 12 -0.34 6.53 1.15
C LEU A 12 -1.53 7.46 0.90
N ILE A 13 -1.25 8.74 0.68
CA ILE A 13 -2.27 9.77 0.49
C ILE A 13 -2.39 10.17 -0.99
N SER A 14 -3.63 10.31 -1.46
CA SER A 14 -3.99 10.86 -2.77
C SER A 14 -5.24 11.70 -2.66
N THR A 15 -5.17 12.97 -3.07
CA THR A 15 -6.31 13.88 -3.18
C THR A 15 -6.85 13.98 -4.61
N ALA A 16 -6.07 13.60 -5.63
CA ALA A 16 -6.43 13.64 -7.05
C ALA A 16 -5.59 12.65 -7.89
N GLY A 17 -5.90 12.56 -9.19
CA GLY A 17 -5.21 11.71 -10.17
C GLY A 17 -5.93 10.39 -10.48
N SER A 18 -5.55 9.75 -11.59
CA SER A 18 -6.15 8.51 -12.10
C SER A 18 -5.21 7.30 -12.08
N GLY A 19 -3.89 7.52 -12.12
CA GLY A 19 -2.89 6.45 -12.15
C GLY A 19 -2.69 5.71 -10.82
N VAL A 20 -2.06 4.54 -10.92
CA VAL A 20 -1.54 3.77 -9.76
C VAL A 20 -0.31 4.49 -9.22
N GLN A 21 -0.22 4.65 -7.91
CA GLN A 21 0.90 5.35 -7.29
C GLN A 21 2.08 4.39 -7.07
N LEU A 22 3.26 4.74 -7.57
CA LEU A 22 4.48 3.94 -7.38
C LEU A 22 4.81 3.72 -5.90
N LYS A 23 4.57 4.73 -5.05
CA LYS A 23 4.75 4.61 -3.60
C LYS A 23 3.88 3.51 -2.97
N THR A 24 2.68 3.26 -3.50
CA THR A 24 1.80 2.20 -3.01
C THR A 24 2.37 0.83 -3.39
N ILE A 25 2.80 0.66 -4.64
CA ILE A 25 3.42 -0.59 -5.11
C ILE A 25 4.69 -0.88 -4.32
N GLU A 26 5.61 0.07 -4.21
CA GLU A 26 6.87 -0.11 -3.48
C GLU A 26 6.63 -0.46 -2.00
N THR A 27 5.69 0.22 -1.34
CA THR A 27 5.33 -0.06 0.06
C THR A 27 4.86 -1.50 0.25
N PHE A 28 4.00 -1.98 -0.64
CA PHE A 28 3.43 -3.33 -0.56
C PHE A 28 4.41 -4.42 -0.96
N GLU A 29 5.26 -4.20 -1.96
CA GLU A 29 6.34 -5.12 -2.31
C GLU A 29 7.40 -5.23 -1.20
N LEU A 30 7.60 -4.15 -0.45
CA LEU A 30 8.44 -4.12 0.74
C LEU A 30 7.77 -4.72 1.98
N GLY A 31 6.45 -4.92 1.95
CA GLY A 31 5.68 -5.46 3.07
C GLY A 31 5.49 -4.50 4.24
N LEU A 32 5.69 -3.20 4.03
CA LEU A 32 5.73 -2.21 5.12
C LEU A 32 4.32 -1.82 5.60
N PRO A 33 4.15 -1.48 6.89
CA PRO A 33 2.88 -0.98 7.42
C PRO A 33 2.48 0.31 6.72
N SER A 34 1.19 0.47 6.42
CA SER A 34 0.72 1.68 5.75
C SER A 34 -0.70 2.09 6.14
N VAL A 35 -0.99 3.38 5.97
CA VAL A 35 -2.35 3.91 6.02
C VAL A 35 -2.62 4.59 4.69
N ALA A 36 -3.71 4.23 4.03
CA ALA A 36 -4.03 4.68 2.68
C ALA A 36 -5.38 5.40 2.62
N THR A 37 -5.47 6.46 1.82
CA THR A 37 -6.77 6.91 1.33
C THR A 37 -7.27 5.92 0.28
N SER A 38 -8.58 5.77 0.12
CA SER A 38 -9.17 4.86 -0.88
C SER A 38 -8.64 5.19 -2.28
N ARG A 39 -8.43 6.47 -2.54
CA ARG A 39 -7.83 6.99 -3.79
C ARG A 39 -6.41 6.49 -4.04
N SER A 40 -5.60 6.27 -3.03
CA SER A 40 -4.22 5.77 -3.17
C SER A 40 -4.11 4.30 -3.55
N LEU A 41 -5.22 3.56 -3.50
CA LEU A 41 -5.28 2.12 -3.79
C LEU A 41 -5.94 1.78 -5.13
N ARG A 42 -6.27 2.78 -5.95
CA ARG A 42 -6.78 2.52 -7.31
C ARG A 42 -5.82 1.64 -8.10
N GLY A 43 -6.37 0.67 -8.81
CA GLY A 43 -5.60 -0.30 -9.61
C GLY A 43 -4.82 -1.32 -8.78
N ILE A 44 -4.97 -1.33 -7.44
CA ILE A 44 -4.40 -2.35 -6.59
C ILE A 44 -5.45 -3.45 -6.35
N GLY A 45 -5.22 -4.63 -6.94
CA GLY A 45 -6.16 -5.76 -6.84
C GLY A 45 -6.05 -6.56 -5.53
N TYR A 46 -4.92 -6.49 -4.84
CA TYR A 46 -4.70 -7.16 -3.56
C TYR A 46 -4.03 -6.20 -2.57
N ARG A 47 -4.58 -6.09 -1.37
CA ARG A 47 -4.07 -5.25 -0.31
C ARG A 47 -3.46 -6.13 0.79
N PRO A 48 -2.23 -5.86 1.25
CA PRO A 48 -1.66 -6.52 2.43
C PRO A 48 -2.44 -6.21 3.71
N ASP A 49 -2.45 -7.15 4.66
CA ASP A 49 -3.23 -7.03 5.90
C ASP A 49 -2.78 -5.88 6.82
N ASN A 50 -1.51 -5.46 6.70
CA ASN A 50 -0.94 -4.33 7.46
C ASN A 50 -1.17 -2.96 6.80
N CYS A 51 -2.09 -2.87 5.83
CA CYS A 51 -2.55 -1.60 5.26
C CYS A 51 -3.95 -1.24 5.77
N VAL A 52 -4.04 -0.19 6.58
CA VAL A 52 -5.33 0.41 6.99
C VAL A 52 -5.83 1.36 5.90
N VAL A 53 -7.14 1.42 5.67
CA VAL A 53 -7.75 2.32 4.68
C VAL A 53 -8.75 3.24 5.34
N THR A 54 -8.60 4.55 5.14
CA THR A 54 -9.53 5.55 5.61
C THR A 54 -9.39 6.84 4.82
N ASP A 55 -10.51 7.47 4.49
CA ASP A 55 -10.56 8.81 3.88
C ASP A 55 -10.85 9.91 4.92
N ASP A 56 -11.20 9.54 6.16
CA ASP A 56 -11.34 10.48 7.26
C ASP A 56 -9.96 10.89 7.81
N PRO A 57 -9.64 12.20 7.88
CA PRO A 57 -8.31 12.66 8.27
C PRO A 57 -7.96 12.38 9.74
N ILE A 58 -8.94 12.36 10.65
CA ILE A 58 -8.70 12.10 12.08
C ILE A 58 -8.40 10.62 12.29
N ALA A 59 -9.21 9.75 11.69
CA ALA A 59 -8.97 8.32 11.67
C ALA A 59 -7.65 7.96 10.97
N PHE A 60 -7.29 8.69 9.91
CA PHE A 60 -6.00 8.51 9.22
C PHE A 60 -4.82 8.79 10.16
N ALA A 61 -4.86 9.91 10.88
CA ALA A 61 -3.82 10.28 11.82
C ALA A 61 -3.68 9.25 12.96
N ALA A 62 -4.82 8.83 13.54
CA ALA A 62 -4.83 7.82 14.59
C ALA A 62 -4.28 6.46 14.11
N ALA A 63 -4.69 6.02 12.92
CA ALA A 63 -4.18 4.79 12.33
C ALA A 63 -2.67 4.86 12.05
N LEU A 64 -2.16 6.02 11.62
CA LEU A 64 -0.73 6.20 11.35
C LEU A 64 0.10 6.12 12.63
N GLN A 65 -0.38 6.74 13.71
CA GLN A 65 0.24 6.62 15.04
C GLN A 65 0.25 5.17 15.53
N ALA A 66 -0.87 4.46 15.38
CA ALA A 66 -0.97 3.05 15.79
C ALA A 66 -0.03 2.14 14.99
N ALA A 67 0.05 2.34 13.66
CA ALA A 67 0.97 1.59 12.80
C ALA A 67 2.44 1.86 13.15
N ALA A 68 2.81 3.12 13.43
CA ALA A 68 4.16 3.48 13.81
C ALA A 68 4.55 2.96 15.21
N ALA A 69 3.59 2.83 16.13
CA ALA A 69 3.82 2.30 17.48
C ALA A 69 4.02 0.77 17.53
N ASN A 70 3.51 0.04 16.53
CA ASN A 70 3.56 -1.42 16.47
C ASN A 70 3.89 -1.87 15.05
N VAL A 71 5.14 -1.62 14.65
CA VAL A 71 5.66 -1.93 13.33
C VAL A 71 5.63 -3.44 13.09
N ARG A 72 4.89 -3.85 12.07
CA ARG A 72 4.76 -5.25 11.65
C ARG A 72 4.79 -5.35 10.14
N ASP A 73 5.97 -5.65 9.63
CA ASP A 73 6.15 -5.99 8.23
C ASP A 73 5.44 -7.31 7.93
N VAL A 74 4.96 -7.46 6.70
CA VAL A 74 4.39 -8.70 6.17
C VAL A 74 5.20 -9.18 4.98
N ASP A 75 4.94 -10.41 4.49
CA ASP A 75 5.58 -10.90 3.27
C ASP A 75 5.09 -10.13 2.02
N GLY A 76 5.84 -9.11 1.61
CA GLY A 76 5.58 -8.34 0.40
C GLY A 76 5.71 -9.13 -0.91
N SER A 77 6.41 -10.28 -0.90
CA SER A 77 6.52 -11.12 -2.09
C SER A 77 5.17 -11.74 -2.49
N ALA A 78 4.26 -11.92 -1.54
CA ALA A 78 2.90 -12.37 -1.77
C ALA A 78 2.07 -11.36 -2.56
N PHE A 79 2.32 -10.06 -2.36
CA PHE A 79 1.74 -8.98 -3.15
C PHE A 79 2.30 -8.99 -4.58
N HIS A 80 3.63 -9.01 -4.71
CA HIS A 80 4.31 -9.02 -6.01
C HIS A 80 3.84 -10.17 -6.92
N ARG A 81 3.80 -11.41 -6.39
CA ARG A 81 3.32 -12.59 -7.14
C ARG A 81 1.87 -12.43 -7.63
N ARG A 82 1.00 -11.85 -6.80
CA ARG A 82 -0.42 -11.64 -7.16
C ARG A 82 -0.56 -10.56 -8.23
N GLN A 83 0.23 -9.50 -8.15
CA GLN A 83 0.19 -8.41 -9.12
C GLN A 83 0.70 -8.87 -10.50
N LEU A 84 1.79 -9.65 -10.55
CA LEU A 84 2.26 -10.27 -11.80
C LEU A 84 1.20 -11.19 -12.39
N LYS A 85 0.61 -12.09 -11.60
CA LYS A 85 -0.44 -12.99 -12.08
C LYS A 85 -1.65 -12.23 -12.64
N ALA A 86 -2.06 -11.13 -12.01
CA ALA A 86 -3.16 -10.31 -12.48
C ALA A 86 -2.82 -9.59 -13.79
N LEU A 87 -1.57 -9.11 -13.92
CA LEU A 87 -1.07 -8.49 -15.14
C LEU A 87 -1.02 -9.50 -16.31
N ASP A 88 -0.46 -10.69 -16.08
CA ASP A 88 -0.39 -11.75 -17.08
C ASP A 88 -1.79 -12.13 -17.60
N ALA A 89 -2.75 -12.24 -16.69
CA ALA A 89 -4.14 -12.51 -17.05
C ALA A 89 -4.77 -11.38 -17.87
N ALA A 90 -4.51 -10.12 -17.51
CA ALA A 90 -5.04 -8.96 -18.24
C ALA A 90 -4.45 -8.84 -19.65
N ILE A 91 -3.14 -9.02 -19.81
CA ILE A 91 -2.48 -8.99 -21.13
C ILE A 91 -2.97 -10.14 -22.01
N GLY A 92 -3.22 -11.33 -21.44
CA GLY A 92 -3.79 -12.46 -22.17
C GLY A 92 -5.23 -12.24 -22.66
N LEU A 93 -5.93 -11.22 -22.14
CA LEU A 93 -7.31 -10.90 -22.50
C LEU A 93 -7.45 -9.76 -23.53
N GLY A 94 -6.37 -9.02 -23.84
CA GLY A 94 -6.36 -7.92 -24.81
C GLY A 94 -6.68 -6.56 -24.21
#